data_AF-A0A8J1XFX5-F1
#
_entry.id   AF-A0A8J1XFX5-F1
#
_cell.length_a   1.000
_cell.length_b   1.000
_cell.length_c   1.000
_cell.angle_alpha   90.00
_cell.angle_beta   90.00
_cell.angle_gamma   90.00
#
_symmetry.space_group_name_H-M   'P 1'
#
loop_
_entity.id
_entity.type
_entity.pdbx_description
1 polymer ?
#
loop_
_entity_poly.entity_id
_entity_poly.type
_entity_poly.pdbx_seq_one_letter_code
_entity_poly.pdbx_strand_id
1 'polypeptide(L)'
;MTDENEVEKQHFQHIRFMFEASIKLNVSPIPLATACTLYHKFFHHCDITDYDPHMVATTSLYLAGKIEEEHLKLRDVINVCYRTLNKDEPPLEIGETYWTLRDGVVNFELFMMRVLKFQVKFIHPHKYVLHYYKSLSDWLHPQTVNHVPILTTAWALLRDSYHSDIILHHKAQHVAIAVLYLAFQCHGVDVPYDGEADTIWQQALCDGIRTKDIEYIVDRLIQTYDLEDNIYSIPSQPQRQSRIDTPMSDSSSQMSNPMEQVSIIPGF
;
A
#
# COMPACT_ATOMS: atom_id res chain seq x y z
N MET A 1 20.68 3.80 -17.04
CA MET A 1 20.42 4.62 -15.85
C MET A 1 18.95 4.92 -15.86
N THR A 2 18.17 4.02 -15.25
CA THR A 2 16.82 4.32 -14.79
C THR A 2 16.91 5.51 -13.85
N ASP A 3 16.02 6.49 -14.02
CA ASP A 3 15.93 7.66 -13.13
C ASP A 3 15.57 7.15 -11.73
N GLU A 4 16.38 7.47 -10.71
CA GLU A 4 16.18 7.00 -9.33
C GLU A 4 14.76 7.35 -8.82
N ASN A 5 14.24 8.51 -9.25
CA ASN A 5 12.88 8.94 -8.93
C ASN A 5 11.79 8.05 -9.56
N GLU A 6 12.06 7.46 -10.72
CA GLU A 6 11.11 6.57 -11.39
C GLU A 6 11.05 5.21 -10.68
N VAL A 7 12.20 4.70 -10.23
CA VAL A 7 12.27 3.46 -9.43
C VAL A 7 11.53 3.64 -8.10
N GLU A 8 11.69 4.78 -7.43
CA GLU A 8 10.98 5.09 -6.19
C GLU A 8 9.45 5.13 -6.39
N LYS A 9 8.98 5.76 -7.48
CA LYS A 9 7.56 5.74 -7.86
C LYS A 9 7.04 4.32 -8.11
N GLN A 10 7.82 3.48 -8.78
CA GLN A 10 7.46 2.09 -9.01
C GLN A 10 7.30 1.36 -7.67
N HIS A 11 8.28 1.45 -6.76
CA HIS A 11 8.15 0.83 -5.44
C HIS A 11 6.91 1.33 -4.67
N PHE A 12 6.64 2.63 -4.70
CA PHE A 12 5.46 3.21 -4.07
C PHE A 12 4.16 2.59 -4.60
N GLN A 13 4.01 2.44 -5.93
CA GLN A 13 2.83 1.85 -6.56
C GLN A 13 2.63 0.38 -6.17
N HIS A 14 3.71 -0.40 -6.09
CA HIS A 14 3.64 -1.82 -5.73
C HIS A 14 3.33 -2.02 -4.25
N ILE A 15 3.89 -1.21 -3.36
CA ILE A 15 3.52 -1.23 -1.95
C ILE A 15 2.05 -0.84 -1.79
N ARG A 16 1.57 0.19 -2.49
CA ARG A 16 0.16 0.58 -2.48
C ARG A 16 -0.76 -0.56 -2.96
N PHE A 17 -0.35 -1.29 -4.00
CA PHE A 17 -1.03 -2.51 -4.43
C PHE A 17 -1.09 -3.55 -3.30
N MET A 18 0.01 -3.76 -2.56
CA MET A 18 0.03 -4.68 -1.41
C MET A 18 -0.93 -4.24 -0.31
N PHE A 19 -1.02 -2.94 -0.01
CA PHE A 19 -1.99 -2.37 0.92
C PHE A 19 -3.44 -2.64 0.49
N GLU A 20 -3.76 -2.40 -0.78
CA GLU A 20 -5.10 -2.66 -1.31
C GLU A 20 -5.44 -4.17 -1.21
N ALA A 21 -4.49 -5.03 -1.58
CA ALA A 21 -4.66 -6.48 -1.51
C ALA A 21 -4.79 -6.98 -0.06
N SER A 22 -4.00 -6.45 0.88
CA SER A 22 -4.03 -6.86 2.29
C SER A 22 -5.35 -6.48 2.96
N ILE A 23 -5.91 -5.32 2.62
CA ILE A 23 -7.23 -4.89 3.12
C ILE A 23 -8.31 -5.87 2.64
N LYS A 24 -8.30 -6.23 1.34
CA LYS A 24 -9.25 -7.19 0.77
C LYS A 24 -9.10 -8.60 1.33
N LEU A 25 -7.88 -9.00 1.69
CA LEU A 25 -7.58 -10.27 2.36
C LEU A 25 -7.85 -10.24 3.87
N ASN A 26 -8.20 -9.07 4.44
CA ASN A 26 -8.37 -8.85 5.87
C ASN A 26 -7.13 -9.25 6.70
N VAL A 27 -5.94 -8.91 6.18
CA VAL A 27 -4.65 -9.20 6.82
C VAL A 27 -4.41 -8.25 7.99
N SER A 28 -3.95 -8.78 9.11
CA SER A 28 -3.55 -7.98 10.27
C SER A 28 -2.39 -7.00 9.94
N PRO A 29 -2.25 -5.86 10.66
CA PRO A 29 -1.20 -4.87 10.36
C PRO A 29 0.24 -5.40 10.43
N ILE A 30 0.52 -6.34 11.34
CA ILE A 30 1.87 -6.90 11.53
C ILE A 30 2.32 -7.76 10.34
N PRO A 31 1.54 -8.75 9.85
CA PRO A 31 1.87 -9.44 8.61
C PRO A 31 2.03 -8.50 7.40
N LEU A 32 1.22 -7.46 7.28
CA LEU A 32 1.40 -6.45 6.22
C LEU A 32 2.75 -5.73 6.32
N ALA A 33 3.13 -5.30 7.53
CA ALA A 33 4.43 -4.68 7.78
C ALA A 33 5.60 -5.62 7.44
N THR A 34 5.46 -6.91 7.79
CA THR A 34 6.41 -7.97 7.40
C THR A 34 6.47 -8.10 5.87
N ALA A 35 5.34 -8.10 5.18
CA ALA A 35 5.30 -8.19 3.73
C ALA A 35 6.01 -7.00 3.05
N CYS A 36 5.72 -5.75 3.47
CA CYS A 36 6.40 -4.56 2.96
C CYS A 36 7.91 -4.61 3.23
N THR A 37 8.32 -5.07 4.41
CA THR A 37 9.73 -5.22 4.76
C THR A 37 10.42 -6.28 3.91
N LEU A 38 9.77 -7.41 3.62
CA LEU A 38 10.27 -8.44 2.71
C LEU A 38 10.46 -7.90 1.30
N TYR A 39 9.47 -7.16 0.78
CA TYR A 39 9.51 -6.54 -0.54
C TYR A 39 10.70 -5.57 -0.66
N HIS A 40 10.82 -4.62 0.27
CA HIS A 40 11.92 -3.65 0.26
C HIS A 40 13.28 -4.34 0.40
N LYS A 41 13.39 -5.31 1.31
CA LYS A 41 14.65 -6.04 1.51
C LYS A 41 15.02 -6.89 0.31
N PHE A 42 14.06 -7.42 -0.44
CA PHE A 42 14.31 -8.16 -1.67
C PHE A 42 14.89 -7.23 -2.75
N PHE A 43 14.25 -6.09 -3.02
CA PHE A 43 14.73 -5.12 -4.02
C PHE A 43 15.96 -4.31 -3.57
N HIS A 44 16.34 -4.39 -2.30
CA HIS A 44 17.66 -3.94 -1.86
C HIS A 44 18.80 -4.86 -2.37
N HIS A 45 18.51 -6.12 -2.70
CA HIS A 45 19.49 -7.10 -3.19
C HIS A 45 19.37 -7.40 -4.70
N CYS A 46 18.27 -6.97 -5.32
CA CYS A 46 17.89 -7.33 -6.69
C CYS A 46 17.38 -6.09 -7.41
N ASP A 47 17.72 -5.95 -8.70
CA ASP A 47 17.19 -4.85 -9.50
C ASP A 47 15.71 -5.07 -9.83
N ILE A 48 14.93 -3.99 -9.78
CA ILE A 48 13.49 -4.04 -10.07
C ILE A 48 13.19 -4.49 -11.51
N THR A 49 14.14 -4.33 -12.43
CA THR A 49 14.01 -4.72 -13.84
C THR A 49 14.15 -6.23 -14.08
N ASP A 50 14.74 -6.96 -13.13
CA ASP A 50 15.05 -8.38 -13.30
C ASP A 50 13.88 -9.30 -12.94
N TYR A 51 12.90 -8.77 -12.21
CA TYR A 51 11.80 -9.52 -11.63
C TYR A 51 10.48 -8.78 -11.81
N ASP A 52 9.39 -9.52 -11.96
CA ASP A 52 8.05 -8.94 -11.92
C ASP A 52 7.73 -8.48 -10.48
N PRO A 53 7.62 -7.16 -10.21
CA PRO A 53 7.45 -6.69 -8.85
C PRO A 53 6.05 -7.00 -8.29
N HIS A 54 5.05 -7.28 -9.14
CA HIS A 54 3.75 -7.78 -8.68
C HIS A 54 3.87 -9.22 -8.15
N MET A 55 4.61 -10.09 -8.84
CA MET A 55 4.91 -11.45 -8.35
C MET A 55 5.67 -11.40 -7.01
N VAL A 56 6.66 -10.51 -6.89
CA VAL A 56 7.42 -10.30 -5.64
C VAL A 56 6.51 -9.79 -4.53
N ALA A 57 5.64 -8.82 -4.81
CA ALA A 57 4.67 -8.28 -3.85
C ALA A 57 3.67 -9.35 -3.35
N THR A 58 3.08 -10.12 -4.26
CA THR A 58 2.16 -11.22 -3.94
C THR A 58 2.85 -12.31 -3.11
N THR A 59 4.08 -12.68 -3.49
CA THR A 59 4.88 -13.66 -2.73
C THR A 59 5.23 -13.13 -1.34
N SER A 60 5.57 -11.84 -1.22
CA SER A 60 5.87 -11.20 0.07
C SER A 60 4.67 -11.23 1.01
N LEU A 61 3.46 -10.97 0.52
CA LEU A 61 2.22 -11.09 1.31
C LEU A 61 1.98 -12.53 1.76
N TYR A 62 2.13 -13.50 0.86
CA TYR A 62 1.94 -14.91 1.18
C TYR A 62 2.95 -15.41 2.23
N LEU A 63 4.23 -15.06 2.05
CA LEU A 63 5.31 -15.46 2.95
C LEU A 63 5.18 -14.78 4.32
N ALA A 64 4.78 -13.51 4.37
CA ALA A 64 4.53 -12.81 5.62
C ALA A 64 3.42 -13.45 6.46
N GLY A 65 2.36 -13.94 5.81
CA GLY A 65 1.32 -14.70 6.50
C GLY A 65 1.88 -15.94 7.20
N LYS A 66 2.79 -16.68 6.56
CA LYS A 66 3.47 -17.83 7.18
C LYS A 66 4.38 -17.42 8.33
N ILE A 67 5.15 -16.34 8.16
CA ILE A 67 6.12 -15.89 9.18
C ILE A 67 5.44 -15.41 10.46
N GLU A 68 4.32 -14.70 10.32
CA GLU A 68 3.56 -14.14 11.44
C GLU A 68 2.41 -15.05 11.89
N GLU A 69 2.34 -16.29 11.39
CA GLU A 69 1.31 -17.29 11.72
C GLU A 69 -0.14 -16.80 11.44
N GLU A 70 -0.31 -15.96 10.41
CA GLU A 70 -1.61 -15.52 9.88
C GLU A 70 -2.11 -16.52 8.83
N HIS A 71 -3.34 -17.02 8.99
CA HIS A 71 -3.90 -18.02 8.10
C HIS A 71 -4.30 -17.45 6.73
N LEU A 72 -3.35 -17.38 5.79
CA LEU A 72 -3.59 -16.97 4.40
C LEU A 72 -3.55 -18.17 3.44
N LYS A 73 -4.68 -18.47 2.79
CA LYS A 73 -4.72 -19.51 1.75
C LYS A 73 -4.11 -18.97 0.47
N LEU A 74 -3.20 -19.74 -0.13
CA LEU A 74 -2.54 -19.36 -1.38
C LEU A 74 -3.54 -18.98 -2.49
N ARG A 75 -4.64 -19.74 -2.62
CA ARG A 75 -5.71 -19.44 -3.58
C ARG A 75 -6.32 -18.05 -3.36
N ASP A 76 -6.60 -17.68 -2.11
CA ASP A 76 -7.23 -16.41 -1.79
C ASP A 76 -6.26 -15.26 -2.07
N VAL A 77 -4.98 -15.43 -1.72
CA VAL A 77 -3.91 -14.46 -2.03
C VAL A 77 -3.81 -14.22 -3.54
N ILE A 78 -3.74 -15.28 -4.35
CA ILE A 78 -3.66 -15.16 -5.82
C ILE A 78 -4.91 -14.47 -6.38
N ASN A 79 -6.10 -14.91 -5.97
CA ASN A 79 -7.36 -14.36 -6.47
C ASN A 79 -7.51 -12.88 -6.13
N VAL A 80 -7.19 -12.48 -4.89
CA VAL A 80 -7.28 -11.08 -4.47
C VAL A 80 -6.22 -10.23 -5.17
N CYS A 81 -4.98 -10.70 -5.29
CA CYS A 81 -3.93 -10.00 -6.00
C CYS A 81 -4.29 -9.80 -7.47
N TYR A 82 -4.74 -10.86 -8.15
CA TYR A 82 -5.22 -10.79 -9.54
C TYR A 82 -6.37 -9.78 -9.69
N ARG A 83 -7.38 -9.86 -8.82
CA ARG A 83 -8.53 -8.95 -8.87
C ARG A 83 -8.16 -7.50 -8.55
N THR A 84 -7.08 -7.28 -7.79
CA THR A 84 -6.59 -5.94 -7.46
C THR A 84 -5.88 -5.30 -8.65
N LEU A 85 -5.20 -6.09 -9.49
CA LEU A 85 -4.62 -5.63 -10.75
C LEU A 85 -5.67 -5.47 -11.85
N ASN A 86 -6.60 -6.42 -11.94
CA ASN A 86 -7.57 -6.52 -13.03
C ASN A 86 -8.98 -6.18 -12.52
N LYS A 87 -9.22 -4.88 -12.24
CA LYS A 87 -10.47 -4.38 -11.62
C LYS A 87 -11.70 -4.47 -12.53
N ASP A 88 -11.50 -4.48 -13.85
CA ASP A 88 -12.59 -4.52 -14.84
C ASP A 88 -12.79 -5.92 -15.46
N GLU A 89 -11.89 -6.86 -15.17
CA GLU A 89 -11.95 -8.23 -15.71
C GLU A 89 -12.85 -9.16 -14.89
N PRO A 90 -13.35 -10.26 -15.48
CA PRO A 90 -14.03 -11.29 -14.72
C PRO A 90 -13.12 -11.91 -13.64
N PRO A 91 -13.71 -12.57 -12.62
CA PRO A 91 -12.95 -13.31 -11.63
C PRO A 91 -12.03 -14.35 -12.28
N LEU A 92 -10.86 -14.55 -11.68
CA LEU A 92 -9.87 -15.51 -12.17
C LEU A 92 -10.46 -16.93 -12.20
N GLU A 93 -10.59 -17.48 -13.40
CA GLU A 93 -11.02 -18.86 -13.59
C GLU A 93 -9.89 -19.84 -13.23
N ILE A 94 -10.26 -21.04 -12.79
CA ILE A 94 -9.32 -22.13 -12.53
C ILE A 94 -8.86 -22.71 -13.88
N GLY A 95 -7.92 -22.01 -14.51
CA GLY A 95 -7.33 -22.38 -15.79
C GLY A 95 -5.81 -22.21 -15.79
N GLU A 96 -5.21 -22.17 -16.97
CA GLU A 96 -3.77 -22.05 -17.17
C GLU A 96 -3.17 -20.85 -16.43
N THR A 97 -3.80 -19.67 -16.52
CA THR A 97 -3.35 -18.45 -15.83
C THR A 97 -3.25 -18.63 -14.32
N TYR A 98 -4.26 -19.24 -13.69
CA TYR A 98 -4.25 -19.50 -12.24
C TYR A 98 -3.08 -20.42 -11.85
N TRP A 99 -2.87 -21.50 -12.61
CA TRP A 99 -1.79 -22.45 -12.33
C TRP A 99 -0.41 -21.82 -12.51
N THR A 100 -0.22 -21.02 -13.56
CA THR A 100 1.02 -20.26 -13.79
C THR A 100 1.31 -19.29 -12.65
N LEU A 101 0.31 -18.52 -12.20
CA LEU A 101 0.48 -17.61 -11.06
C LEU A 101 0.79 -18.36 -9.77
N ARG A 102 0.08 -19.45 -9.51
CA ARG A 102 0.29 -20.31 -8.34
C ARG A 102 1.72 -20.86 -8.32
N ASP A 103 2.16 -21.44 -9.41
CA ASP A 103 3.49 -22.03 -9.51
C ASP A 103 4.57 -20.94 -9.44
N GLY A 104 4.30 -19.76 -10.00
CA GLY A 104 5.10 -18.56 -9.80
C GLY A 104 5.31 -18.23 -8.32
N VAL A 105 4.22 -18.05 -7.56
CA VAL A 105 4.30 -17.71 -6.12
C VAL A 105 5.02 -18.79 -5.32
N VAL A 106 4.75 -20.07 -5.59
CA VAL A 106 5.40 -21.20 -4.90
C VAL A 106 6.91 -21.25 -5.20
N ASN A 107 7.30 -21.02 -6.46
CA ASN A 107 8.71 -21.00 -6.85
C ASN A 107 9.45 -19.78 -6.27
N PHE A 108 8.80 -18.61 -6.29
CA PHE A 108 9.36 -17.38 -5.74
C PHE A 108 9.48 -17.42 -4.21
N GLU A 109 8.62 -18.18 -3.51
CA GLU A 109 8.67 -18.28 -2.06
C GLU A 109 10.07 -18.72 -1.56
N LEU A 110 10.55 -19.88 -2.02
CA LEU A 110 11.85 -20.40 -1.62
C LEU A 110 12.99 -19.55 -2.19
N PHE A 111 12.82 -18.98 -3.39
CA PHE A 111 13.80 -18.11 -4.00
C PHE A 111 14.03 -16.83 -3.18
N MET A 112 12.95 -16.14 -2.81
CA MET A 112 12.98 -14.94 -1.97
C MET A 112 13.63 -15.23 -0.63
N MET A 113 13.26 -16.33 0.03
CA MET A 113 13.91 -16.73 1.29
C MET A 113 15.42 -16.92 1.14
N ARG A 114 15.89 -17.48 0.01
CA ARG A 114 17.34 -17.66 -0.26
C ARG A 114 18.04 -16.32 -0.51
N VAL A 115 17.45 -15.43 -1.30
CA VAL A 115 17.99 -14.07 -1.53
C VAL A 115 18.15 -13.36 -0.20
N LEU A 116 17.14 -13.47 0.67
CA LEU A 116 17.14 -12.88 2.03
C LEU A 116 17.96 -13.68 3.05
N LYS A 117 18.65 -14.75 2.64
CA LYS A 117 19.46 -15.63 3.50
C LYS A 117 18.68 -16.15 4.72
N PHE A 118 17.37 -16.38 4.55
CA PHE A 118 16.42 -16.78 5.58
C PHE A 118 16.33 -15.81 6.78
N GLN A 119 16.80 -14.56 6.63
CA GLN A 119 16.69 -13.50 7.63
C GLN A 119 15.36 -12.77 7.49
N VAL A 120 14.28 -13.48 7.84
CA VAL A 120 12.89 -13.05 7.67
C VAL A 120 12.19 -12.69 9.00
N LYS A 121 12.93 -12.64 10.11
CA LYS A 121 12.43 -12.14 11.39
C LYS A 121 12.71 -10.65 11.49
N PHE A 122 11.66 -9.86 11.64
CA PHE A 122 11.76 -8.40 11.73
C PHE A 122 11.24 -7.90 13.06
N ILE A 123 11.84 -6.82 13.54
CA ILE A 123 11.36 -6.10 14.71
C ILE A 123 10.57 -4.91 14.18
N HIS A 124 9.27 -4.87 14.47
CA HIS A 124 8.39 -3.82 13.96
C HIS A 124 8.26 -2.64 14.94
N PRO A 125 8.17 -1.39 14.44
CA PRO A 125 7.97 -0.18 15.25
C PRO A 125 6.65 -0.16 16.03
N HIS A 126 5.65 -0.93 15.59
CA HIS A 126 4.29 -0.94 16.16
C HIS A 126 4.28 -1.08 17.69
N LYS A 127 5.04 -2.05 18.22
CA LYS A 127 5.11 -2.28 19.67
C LYS A 127 5.70 -1.06 20.40
N TYR A 128 6.71 -0.43 19.83
CA TYR A 128 7.37 0.73 20.42
C TYR A 128 6.49 1.98 20.42
N VAL A 129 5.73 2.22 19.34
CA VAL A 129 4.76 3.34 19.30
C VAL A 129 3.80 3.25 20.48
N LEU A 130 3.22 2.08 20.74
CA LEU A 130 2.31 1.89 21.86
C LEU A 130 2.99 2.07 23.22
N HIS A 131 4.19 1.52 23.40
CA HIS A 131 4.93 1.65 24.66
C HIS A 131 5.32 3.10 24.95
N TYR A 132 5.89 3.79 23.96
CA TYR A 132 6.31 5.19 24.08
C TYR A 132 5.12 6.12 24.28
N TYR A 133 4.03 5.94 23.52
CA TYR A 133 2.81 6.73 23.73
C TYR A 133 2.25 6.55 25.13
N LYS A 134 2.22 5.33 25.66
CA LYS A 134 1.74 5.08 27.02
C LYS A 134 2.60 5.80 28.07
N SER A 135 3.91 5.72 27.96
CA SER A 135 4.83 6.45 28.85
C SER A 135 4.63 7.96 28.78
N LEU A 136 4.39 8.52 27.58
CA LEU A 136 4.13 9.95 27.40
C LEU A 136 2.73 10.36 27.89
N SER A 137 1.75 9.47 27.79
CA SER A 137 0.38 9.76 28.24
C SER A 137 0.30 10.02 29.75
N ASP A 138 1.21 9.44 30.52
CA ASP A 138 1.34 9.71 31.96
C ASP A 138 1.92 11.11 32.24
N TRP A 139 2.64 11.71 31.27
CA TRP A 139 3.23 13.04 31.38
C TRP A 139 2.32 14.14 30.85
N LEU A 140 1.38 13.80 29.96
CA LEU A 140 0.45 14.73 29.31
C LEU A 140 -0.77 15.04 30.19
N HIS A 141 -1.41 16.19 29.92
CA HIS A 141 -2.65 16.54 30.61
C HIS A 141 -3.78 15.55 30.26
N PRO A 142 -4.61 15.08 31.21
CA PRO A 142 -5.67 14.11 30.93
C PRO A 142 -6.67 14.57 29.86
N GLN A 143 -6.89 15.89 29.74
CA GLN A 143 -7.75 16.46 28.70
C GLN A 143 -7.16 16.24 27.30
N THR A 144 -5.85 16.44 27.12
CA THR A 144 -5.15 16.22 25.85
C THR A 144 -5.23 14.76 25.42
N VAL A 145 -4.98 13.83 26.35
CA VAL A 145 -4.99 12.38 26.08
C VAL A 145 -6.39 11.90 25.65
N ASN A 146 -7.45 12.47 26.20
CA ASN A 146 -8.83 12.06 25.91
C ASN A 146 -9.43 12.71 24.65
N HIS A 147 -9.00 13.92 24.30
CA HIS A 147 -9.59 14.68 23.19
C HIS A 147 -8.79 14.63 21.89
N VAL A 148 -7.47 14.40 21.97
CA VAL A 148 -6.59 14.45 20.80
C VAL A 148 -6.26 13.03 20.33
N PRO A 149 -6.58 12.65 19.08
CA PRO A 149 -6.35 11.30 18.58
C PRO A 149 -4.89 11.05 18.15
N ILE A 150 -3.92 11.39 19.01
CA ILE A 150 -2.48 11.34 18.72
C ILE A 150 -2.06 9.92 18.29
N LEU A 151 -2.48 8.91 19.05
CA LEU A 151 -2.15 7.52 18.75
C LEU A 151 -2.73 7.06 17.40
N THR A 152 -3.95 7.49 17.06
CA THR A 152 -4.57 7.17 15.77
C THR A 152 -3.78 7.77 14.61
N THR A 153 -3.37 9.04 14.74
CA THR A 153 -2.51 9.71 13.76
C THR A 153 -1.15 9.03 13.66
N ALA A 154 -0.53 8.67 14.79
CA ALA A 154 0.72 7.93 14.80
C ALA A 154 0.60 6.56 14.10
N TRP A 155 -0.51 5.84 14.28
CA TRP A 155 -0.74 4.59 13.55
C TRP A 155 -0.88 4.78 12.04
N ALA A 156 -1.54 5.84 11.61
CA ALA A 156 -1.67 6.19 10.19
C ALA A 156 -0.30 6.55 9.59
N LEU A 157 0.43 7.47 10.22
CA LEU A 157 1.79 7.86 9.84
C LEU A 157 2.73 6.65 9.80
N LEU A 158 2.62 5.72 10.77
CA LEU A 158 3.43 4.52 10.79
C LEU A 158 3.10 3.60 9.62
N ARG A 159 1.81 3.43 9.31
CA ARG A 159 1.35 2.66 8.15
C ARG A 159 1.96 3.23 6.87
N ASP A 160 1.90 4.53 6.71
CA ASP A 160 2.34 5.23 5.51
C ASP A 160 3.87 5.16 5.35
N SER A 161 4.62 5.07 6.46
CA SER A 161 6.07 4.90 6.43
C SER A 161 6.55 3.65 5.67
N TYR A 162 5.71 2.59 5.56
CA TYR A 162 6.06 1.39 4.81
C TYR A 162 6.05 1.55 3.29
N HIS A 163 5.50 2.65 2.76
CA HIS A 163 5.65 3.00 1.34
C HIS A 163 7.10 3.35 0.97
N SER A 164 7.88 3.77 1.97
CA SER A 164 9.31 4.05 1.85
C SER A 164 10.16 2.93 2.45
N ASP A 165 11.44 2.92 2.13
CA ASP A 165 12.46 1.98 2.61
C ASP A 165 13.08 2.39 3.97
N ILE A 166 12.49 3.36 4.68
CA ILE A 166 12.97 3.85 5.99
C ILE A 166 13.17 2.70 6.99
N ILE A 167 12.31 1.68 6.94
CA ILE A 167 12.33 0.52 7.85
C ILE A 167 13.62 -0.32 7.71
N LEU A 168 14.33 -0.22 6.59
CA LEU A 168 15.60 -0.91 6.38
C LEU A 168 16.79 -0.15 6.96
N HIS A 169 16.70 1.18 6.99
CA HIS A 169 17.81 2.07 7.31
C HIS A 169 17.84 2.49 8.78
N HIS A 170 16.71 2.41 9.47
CA HIS A 170 16.57 2.85 10.86
C HIS A 170 16.03 1.76 11.77
N LYS A 171 16.45 1.80 13.04
CA LYS A 171 15.90 0.92 14.07
C LYS A 171 14.41 1.19 14.26
N ALA A 172 13.63 0.14 14.50
CA ALA A 172 12.19 0.24 14.81
C ALA A 172 11.86 1.26 15.92
N GLN A 173 12.74 1.39 16.92
CA GLN A 173 12.61 2.37 18.00
C GLN A 173 12.67 3.82 17.49
N HIS A 174 13.60 4.10 16.56
CA HIS A 174 13.78 5.45 16.02
C HIS A 174 12.60 5.85 15.14
N VAL A 175 12.11 4.92 14.30
CA VAL A 175 10.92 5.12 13.47
C VAL A 175 9.68 5.38 14.35
N ALA A 176 9.52 4.62 15.43
CA ALA A 176 8.42 4.82 16.36
C ALA A 176 8.43 6.20 17.02
N ILE A 177 9.61 6.69 17.43
CA ILE A 177 9.75 8.04 17.98
C ILE A 177 9.48 9.11 16.94
N ALA A 178 10.02 8.96 15.73
CA ALA A 178 9.83 9.95 14.66
C ALA A 178 8.36 10.09 14.26
N VAL A 179 7.65 8.97 14.16
CA VAL A 179 6.20 8.96 13.88
C VAL A 179 5.40 9.59 15.02
N LEU A 180 5.73 9.29 16.28
CA LEU A 180 5.09 9.94 17.42
C LEU A 180 5.37 11.44 17.46
N TYR A 181 6.62 11.84 17.24
CA TYR A 181 7.03 13.23 17.17
C TYR A 181 6.22 13.99 16.11
N LEU A 182 6.11 13.44 14.90
CA LEU A 182 5.29 14.05 13.85
C LEU A 182 3.81 14.09 14.24
N ALA A 183 3.27 13.05 14.87
CA ALA A 183 1.89 13.05 15.35
C ALA A 183 1.63 14.15 16.40
N PHE A 184 2.56 14.37 17.34
CA PHE A 184 2.48 15.48 18.30
C PHE A 184 2.48 16.84 17.61
N GLN A 185 3.37 17.03 16.63
CA GLN A 185 3.45 18.25 15.83
C GLN A 185 2.15 18.51 15.03
N CYS A 186 1.57 17.48 14.42
CA CYS A 186 0.30 17.60 13.68
C CYS A 186 -0.87 18.09 14.56
N HIS A 187 -0.84 17.78 15.86
CA HIS A 187 -1.88 18.18 16.81
C HIS A 187 -1.51 19.42 17.64
N GLY A 188 -0.33 20.01 17.43
CA GLY A 188 0.16 21.15 18.21
C GLY A 188 0.29 20.84 19.70
N VAL A 189 0.64 19.61 20.05
CA VAL A 189 0.79 19.16 21.44
C VAL A 189 2.26 19.11 21.79
N ASP A 190 2.68 19.99 22.70
CA ASP A 190 4.03 19.96 23.26
C ASP A 190 4.10 18.98 24.43
N VAL A 191 5.16 18.18 24.47
CA VAL A 191 5.44 17.31 25.61
C VAL A 191 5.97 18.18 26.76
N PRO A 192 5.38 18.11 27.97
CA PRO A 192 5.83 18.90 29.10
C PRO A 192 7.31 18.66 29.41
N TYR A 193 7.99 19.71 29.91
CA TYR A 193 9.39 19.71 30.35
C TYR A 193 10.47 19.65 29.25
N ASP A 194 10.12 19.72 27.97
CA ASP A 194 11.11 19.67 26.86
C ASP A 194 12.13 20.83 26.89
N GLY A 195 11.81 21.95 27.55
CA GLY A 195 12.71 23.10 27.73
C GLY A 195 13.43 23.18 29.09
N GLU A 196 13.03 22.37 30.07
CA GLU A 196 13.55 22.44 31.46
C GLU A 196 14.32 21.18 31.87
N ALA A 197 14.16 20.07 31.15
CA ALA A 197 14.85 18.82 31.42
C ALA A 197 16.27 18.80 30.80
N ASP A 198 17.20 18.10 31.46
CA ASP A 198 18.56 17.88 30.93
C ASP A 198 18.56 17.04 29.64
N THR A 199 17.47 16.31 29.37
CA THR A 199 17.28 15.45 28.21
C THR A 199 15.91 15.65 27.60
N ILE A 200 15.87 15.84 26.27
CA ILE A 200 14.62 15.86 25.49
C ILE A 200 13.91 14.50 25.59
N TRP A 201 12.58 14.49 25.52
CA TRP A 201 11.78 13.29 25.77
C TRP A 201 12.11 12.12 24.82
N GLN A 202 12.55 12.44 23.59
CA GLN A 202 12.95 11.44 22.59
C GLN A 202 14.17 10.64 23.06
N GLN A 203 15.16 11.33 23.63
CA GLN A 203 16.38 10.70 24.16
C GLN A 203 16.10 9.93 25.46
N ALA A 204 15.16 10.42 26.27
CA ALA A 204 14.74 9.73 27.48
C ALA A 204 14.04 8.37 27.19
N LEU A 205 13.34 8.25 26.05
CA LEU A 205 12.65 7.02 25.66
C LEU A 205 13.49 6.06 24.82
N CYS A 206 14.50 6.56 24.10
CA CYS A 206 15.41 5.75 23.31
C CYS A 206 16.83 6.28 23.39
N ASP A 207 17.67 5.53 24.09
CA ASP A 207 19.10 5.81 24.17
C ASP A 207 19.74 5.80 22.77
N GLY A 208 20.48 6.86 22.44
CA GLY A 208 21.26 6.96 21.21
C GLY A 208 20.52 7.50 19.99
N ILE A 209 19.27 7.96 20.13
CA ILE A 209 18.59 8.68 19.06
C ILE A 209 19.10 10.12 18.96
N ARG A 210 19.43 10.57 17.74
CA ARG A 210 19.85 11.95 17.47
C ARG A 210 18.69 12.69 16.82
N THR A 211 18.57 14.00 17.08
CA THR A 211 17.54 14.85 16.45
C THR A 211 17.58 14.77 14.93
N LYS A 212 18.78 14.71 14.33
CA LYS A 212 18.98 14.54 12.88
C LYS A 212 18.38 13.24 12.33
N ASP A 213 18.38 12.16 13.11
CA ASP A 213 17.79 10.89 12.68
C ASP A 213 16.26 10.99 12.65
N ILE A 214 15.67 11.75 13.58
CA ILE A 214 14.23 12.01 13.62
C ILE A 214 13.82 12.90 12.45
N GLU A 215 14.52 14.03 12.26
CA GLU A 215 14.30 14.95 11.14
C GLU A 215 14.36 14.21 9.80
N TYR A 216 15.39 13.38 9.59
CA TYR A 216 15.52 12.60 8.36
C TYR A 216 14.34 11.64 8.13
N ILE A 217 13.91 10.91 9.17
CA ILE A 217 12.77 9.98 9.05
C ILE A 217 11.48 10.75 8.75
N VAL A 218 11.27 11.89 9.41
CA VAL A 218 10.10 12.75 9.19
C VAL A 218 10.10 13.32 7.79
N ASP A 219 11.23 13.83 7.31
CA ASP A 219 11.38 14.35 5.95
C ASP A 219 11.08 13.28 4.91
N ARG A 220 11.61 12.06 5.08
CA ARG A 220 11.30 10.92 4.17
C ARG A 220 9.83 10.51 4.22
N LEU A 221 9.19 10.58 5.39
CA LEU A 221 7.77 10.31 5.53
C LEU A 221 6.93 11.40 4.84
N ILE A 222 7.29 12.68 4.98
CA ILE A 222 6.61 13.79 4.29
C ILE A 222 6.76 13.65 2.77
N GLN A 223 7.95 13.33 2.27
CA GLN A 223 8.19 13.07 0.84
C GLN A 223 7.29 11.96 0.27
N THR A 224 6.88 10.99 1.10
CA THR A 224 5.96 9.93 0.69
C THR A 224 4.58 10.50 0.30
N TYR A 225 4.10 11.52 1.02
CA TYR A 225 2.86 12.21 0.68
C TYR A 225 3.02 13.09 -0.57
N ASP A 226 4.17 13.76 -0.73
CA ASP A 226 4.45 14.51 -1.96
C ASP A 226 4.47 13.59 -3.19
N LEU A 227 5.05 12.40 -3.08
CA LEU A 227 5.04 11.38 -4.12
C LEU A 227 3.62 10.92 -4.45
N GLU A 228 2.80 10.70 -3.42
CA GLU A 228 1.41 10.32 -3.58
C GLU A 228 0.63 11.40 -4.38
N ASP A 229 0.73 12.67 -3.98
CA ASP A 229 0.07 13.79 -4.64
C ASP A 229 0.51 13.95 -6.10
N ASN A 230 1.80 13.76 -6.37
CA ASN A 230 2.35 13.82 -7.73
C ASN A 230 1.81 12.70 -8.64
N ILE A 231 1.57 11.51 -8.10
CA ILE A 231 1.00 10.38 -8.87
C ILE A 231 -0.45 10.68 -9.27
N TYR A 232 -1.26 11.27 -8.39
CA TYR A 232 -2.66 11.59 -8.69
C TYR A 232 -2.87 12.90 -9.47
N SER A 233 -1.88 13.79 -9.47
CA SER A 233 -1.95 15.06 -10.19
C SER A 233 -1.79 14.92 -11.72
N ILE A 234 -1.53 13.71 -12.24
CA ILE A 234 -1.52 13.43 -13.68
C ILE A 234 -2.96 13.24 -14.16
N PRO A 235 -3.50 14.11 -15.05
CA PRO A 235 -4.82 13.90 -15.61
C PRO A 235 -4.82 12.62 -16.45
N SER A 236 -5.78 11.73 -16.19
CA SER A 236 -6.09 10.58 -17.05
C SER A 236 -6.15 11.04 -18.51
N GLN A 237 -5.30 10.49 -19.38
CA GLN A 237 -5.38 10.80 -20.81
C GLN A 237 -6.80 10.47 -21.31
N PRO A 238 -7.46 11.37 -22.05
CA PRO A 238 -8.76 11.07 -22.62
C PRO A 238 -8.60 9.94 -23.65
N GLN A 239 -9.29 8.82 -23.40
CA GLN A 239 -9.39 7.72 -24.35
C GLN A 239 -9.85 8.28 -25.70
N ARG A 240 -9.03 8.06 -26.75
CA ARG A 240 -9.43 8.34 -28.14
C ARG A 240 -10.64 7.47 -28.47
N GLN A 241 -11.83 8.07 -28.39
CA GLN A 241 -13.03 7.48 -28.97
C GLN A 241 -12.81 7.42 -30.50
N SER A 242 -12.52 6.23 -31.02
CA SER A 242 -12.64 5.97 -32.45
C SER A 242 -14.12 6.11 -32.82
N ARG A 243 -14.50 7.28 -33.38
CA ARG A 243 -15.80 7.45 -34.06
C ARG A 243 -15.87 6.44 -35.19
N ILE A 244 -16.78 5.49 -35.04
CA ILE A 244 -17.33 4.75 -36.17
C ILE A 244 -18.31 5.71 -36.83
N ASP A 245 -17.94 6.25 -38.00
CA ASP A 245 -18.85 7.00 -38.85
C ASP A 245 -19.86 6.03 -39.48
N THR A 246 -21.13 6.15 -39.09
CA THR A 246 -22.26 5.55 -39.83
C THR A 246 -22.89 6.65 -40.69
N PRO A 247 -23.20 6.43 -41.98
CA PRO A 247 -23.68 7.51 -42.85
C PRO A 247 -25.13 7.90 -42.55
N MET A 248 -25.42 9.18 -42.75
CA MET A 248 -26.76 9.76 -42.69
C MET A 248 -27.66 9.21 -43.80
N SER A 249 -28.89 8.81 -43.46
CA SER A 249 -29.98 8.65 -44.40
C SER A 249 -30.95 9.83 -44.24
N ASP A 250 -30.86 10.80 -45.14
CA ASP A 250 -31.92 11.79 -45.38
C ASP A 250 -33.05 11.15 -46.16
N SER A 251 -34.30 11.40 -45.75
CA SER A 251 -35.43 11.74 -46.65
C SER A 251 -36.70 11.94 -45.83
N SER A 252 -37.15 13.19 -45.76
CA SER A 252 -38.48 13.57 -45.31
C SER A 252 -39.48 13.66 -46.46
N SER A 253 -40.73 13.27 -46.17
CA SER A 253 -42.01 13.73 -46.77
C SER A 253 -42.56 13.00 -47.99
N GLN A 254 -43.70 12.31 -47.83
CA GLN A 254 -45.02 12.79 -48.27
C GLN A 254 -46.16 11.83 -47.87
N MET A 255 -47.27 12.42 -47.42
CA MET A 255 -48.57 11.78 -47.14
C MET A 255 -49.36 11.52 -48.43
N SER A 256 -49.99 10.35 -48.54
CA SER A 256 -51.39 10.19 -49.01
C SER A 256 -51.87 8.73 -48.89
N ASN A 257 -53.03 8.56 -48.26
CA ASN A 257 -53.85 7.33 -48.16
C ASN A 257 -54.74 7.21 -49.44
N PRO A 258 -55.64 6.21 -49.66
CA PRO A 258 -56.03 5.02 -48.86
C PRO A 258 -56.32 3.70 -49.66
N MET A 259 -56.72 2.65 -48.91
CA MET A 259 -57.60 1.51 -49.28
C MET A 259 -57.16 0.47 -50.34
N GLU A 260 -56.96 -0.80 -49.91
CA GLU A 260 -57.75 -1.95 -50.42
C GLU A 260 -57.56 -3.26 -49.60
N GLN A 261 -58.71 -3.84 -49.26
CA GLN A 261 -59.13 -5.25 -49.08
C GLN A 261 -58.08 -6.37 -48.80
N VAL A 262 -58.15 -7.05 -47.63
CA VAL A 262 -58.98 -8.25 -47.27
C VAL A 262 -58.43 -9.59 -47.77
N SER A 263 -58.27 -10.52 -46.80
CA SER A 263 -58.27 -12.00 -46.92
C SER A 263 -56.97 -12.66 -47.44
N ILE A 264 -56.47 -13.84 -47.04
CA ILE A 264 -57.00 -15.11 -46.49
C ILE A 264 -55.83 -15.84 -45.77
N ILE A 265 -56.12 -16.50 -44.64
CA ILE A 265 -55.35 -17.62 -44.01
C ILE A 265 -55.83 -18.92 -44.71
N PRO A 266 -55.04 -19.95 -45.11
CA PRO A 266 -54.51 -20.91 -44.12
C PRO A 266 -53.31 -21.82 -44.46
N GLY A 267 -52.81 -22.49 -43.42
CA GLY A 267 -52.42 -23.90 -43.47
C GLY A 267 -50.93 -24.19 -43.32
N PHE A 268 -50.45 -24.43 -42.10
CA PHE A 268 -50.32 -25.73 -41.43
C PHE A 268 -49.72 -25.54 -40.04
#